data_AF-A0A7X7RXY6-F1
#
_entry.id   AF-A0A7X7RXY6-F1
#
_cell.length_a   1.000
_cell.length_b   1.000
_cell.length_c   1.000
_cell.angle_alpha   90.00
_cell.angle_beta   90.00
_cell.angle_gamma   90.00
#
_symmetry.space_group_name_H-M   'P 1'
#
loop_
_entity.id
_entity.type
_entity.pdbx_description
1 polymer ?
#
loop_
_entity_poly.entity_id
_entity_poly.type
_entity_poly.pdbx_seq_one_letter_code
_entity_poly.pdbx_strand_id
1 'polypeptide(L)'
;MAAFIDILKHIGAKILELTKHFAGVTADAQLEFDMGSWLTIVLVILCLLGSACWAASIAASRRHPLWLHFAIGFVVPWIYPIFILFKMDIHGEAERRRAEQEALQKKAEAEAEKQRIQEQLGKERELQNAESGIEGKQWNQKYFEKIGRDDEGRNAGPWKAVISGNEIIVLEILETEPELVYVVFKDSKGTPKKMRIPYARIESWNKTYDY
;
A
#
# COMPACT_ATOMS: atom_id res chain seq x y z
N MET A 1 -19.86 -22.82 41.90
CA MET A 1 -18.91 -22.41 42.96
C MET A 1 -18.67 -23.53 43.98
N ALA A 2 -19.72 -24.15 44.55
CA ALA A 2 -19.57 -25.29 45.49
C ALA A 2 -18.80 -26.50 44.92
N ALA A 3 -19.14 -26.95 43.70
CA ALA A 3 -18.45 -28.08 43.06
C ALA A 3 -16.94 -27.87 42.83
N PHE A 4 -16.52 -26.63 42.57
CA PHE A 4 -15.10 -26.29 42.39
C PHE A 4 -14.33 -26.37 43.72
N ILE A 5 -14.94 -25.92 44.81
CA ILE A 5 -14.36 -25.99 46.16
C ILE A 5 -14.21 -27.46 46.60
N ASP A 6 -15.16 -28.33 46.29
CA ASP A 6 -15.08 -29.74 46.62
C ASP A 6 -14.00 -30.49 45.82
N ILE A 7 -13.81 -30.15 44.53
CA ILE A 7 -12.70 -30.66 43.72
C ILE A 7 -11.35 -30.26 44.34
N LEU A 8 -11.19 -29.00 44.74
CA LEU A 8 -9.96 -28.53 45.39
C LEU A 8 -9.69 -29.24 46.72
N LYS A 9 -10.73 -29.47 47.55
CA LYS A 9 -10.60 -30.24 48.79
C LYS A 9 -10.18 -31.68 48.53
N HIS A 10 -10.72 -32.31 47.49
CA HIS A 10 -10.39 -33.69 47.13
C HIS A 10 -8.94 -33.81 46.64
N ILE A 11 -8.49 -32.87 45.80
CA ILE A 11 -7.10 -32.78 45.36
C ILE A 11 -6.18 -32.55 46.56
N GLY A 12 -6.51 -31.61 47.44
CA GLY A 12 -5.73 -31.32 48.65
C GLY A 12 -5.61 -32.54 49.58
N ALA A 13 -6.70 -33.27 49.79
CA ALA A 13 -6.70 -34.49 50.59
C ALA A 13 -5.79 -35.57 49.98
N LYS A 14 -5.83 -35.74 48.65
CA LYS A 14 -4.96 -36.70 47.94
C LYS A 14 -3.48 -36.32 48.00
N ILE A 15 -3.15 -35.03 47.89
CA ILE A 15 -1.78 -34.54 48.08
C ILE A 15 -1.30 -34.85 49.50
N LEU A 16 -2.13 -34.61 50.51
CA LEU A 16 -1.79 -34.87 51.91
C LEU A 16 -1.63 -36.37 52.21
N GLU A 17 -2.46 -37.22 51.61
CA GLU A 17 -2.34 -38.67 51.71
C GLU A 17 -1.02 -39.15 51.09
N LEU A 18 -0.67 -38.62 49.92
CA LEU A 18 0.57 -38.94 49.22
C LEU A 18 1.81 -38.50 50.01
N THR A 19 1.80 -37.30 50.58
CA THR A 19 2.92 -36.81 51.39
C THR A 19 3.11 -37.63 52.67
N LYS A 20 2.02 -38.03 53.33
CA LYS A 20 2.08 -38.95 54.48
C LYS A 20 2.62 -40.31 54.10
N HIS A 21 2.18 -40.86 52.96
CA HIS A 21 2.68 -42.15 52.46
C HIS A 21 4.19 -42.09 52.21
N PHE A 22 4.66 -41.09 51.46
CA PHE A 22 6.09 -40.95 51.21
C PHE A 22 6.87 -40.67 52.49
N ALA A 23 6.38 -39.83 53.41
CA ALA A 23 7.03 -39.57 54.70
C ALA A 23 7.18 -40.84 55.56
N GLY A 24 6.17 -41.72 55.56
CA GLY A 24 6.25 -43.04 56.20
C GLY A 24 7.31 -43.93 55.55
N VAL A 25 7.31 -44.00 54.21
CA VAL A 25 8.31 -44.77 53.46
C VAL A 25 9.74 -44.26 53.69
N THR A 26 9.96 -42.93 53.79
CA THR A 26 11.29 -42.38 54.12
C THR A 26 11.71 -42.69 55.55
N ALA A 27 10.78 -42.64 56.51
CA ALA A 27 11.04 -42.97 57.90
C ALA A 27 11.39 -44.46 58.08
N ASP A 28 10.65 -45.35 57.39
CA ASP A 28 10.88 -46.79 57.39
C ASP A 28 12.20 -47.16 56.69
N ALA A 29 12.59 -46.40 55.65
CA ALA A 29 13.82 -46.61 54.91
C ALA A 29 15.08 -46.05 55.59
N GLN A 30 14.96 -45.41 56.76
CA GLN A 30 16.07 -44.76 57.50
C GLN A 30 16.95 -43.85 56.61
N LEU A 31 16.34 -43.21 55.61
CA LEU A 31 17.08 -42.36 54.69
C LEU A 31 17.49 -41.09 55.42
N GLU A 32 18.79 -40.95 55.67
CA GLU A 32 19.35 -39.69 56.15
C GLU A 32 19.22 -38.63 55.04
N PHE A 33 18.92 -37.40 55.45
CA PHE A 33 18.83 -36.29 54.52
C PHE A 33 20.23 -35.94 53.99
N ASP A 34 20.53 -36.37 52.77
CA ASP A 34 21.73 -35.95 52.06
C ASP A 34 21.46 -34.66 51.26
N MET A 35 22.00 -33.55 51.77
CA MET A 35 21.93 -32.25 51.11
C MET A 35 22.53 -32.27 49.70
N GLY A 36 23.59 -33.07 49.48
CA GLY A 36 24.26 -33.16 48.18
C GLY A 36 23.39 -33.75 47.08
N SER A 37 22.73 -34.88 47.37
CA SER A 37 21.78 -35.51 46.47
C SER A 37 20.58 -34.60 46.16
N TRP A 38 20.03 -33.94 47.17
CA TRP A 38 18.91 -32.99 46.98
C TRP A 38 19.29 -31.81 46.08
N LEU A 39 20.44 -31.20 46.32
CA LEU A 39 20.94 -30.10 45.50
C LEU A 39 21.14 -30.55 44.05
N THR A 40 21.68 -31.75 43.85
CA THR A 40 21.89 -32.33 42.51
C THR A 40 20.57 -32.54 41.78
N ILE A 41 19.56 -33.13 42.44
CA ILE A 41 18.23 -33.33 41.86
C ILE A 41 17.61 -31.99 41.46
N VAL A 42 17.65 -30.98 42.34
CA VAL A 42 17.12 -29.64 42.06
C VAL A 42 17.82 -29.01 40.86
N LEU A 43 19.15 -29.09 40.79
CA LEU A 43 19.92 -28.55 39.66
C LEU A 43 19.58 -29.26 38.35
N VAL A 44 19.44 -30.59 38.36
CA VAL A 44 19.02 -31.35 37.18
C VAL A 44 17.64 -30.91 36.71
N ILE A 45 16.66 -30.82 37.62
CA ILE A 45 15.30 -30.37 37.28
C ILE A 45 15.32 -28.94 36.73
N LEU A 46 16.10 -28.04 37.34
CA LEU A 46 16.23 -26.65 36.89
C LEU A 46 16.81 -26.59 35.46
N CYS A 47 17.84 -27.38 35.16
CA CYS A 47 18.43 -27.46 33.83
C CYS A 47 17.42 -27.99 32.79
N LEU A 48 16.67 -29.03 33.13
CA LEU A 48 15.65 -29.60 32.23
C LEU A 48 14.52 -28.61 31.96
N LEU A 49 13.98 -27.99 33.00
CA LEU A 49 12.93 -26.97 32.88
C LEU A 49 13.43 -25.72 32.16
N GLY A 50 14.66 -25.28 32.45
CA GLY A 50 15.28 -24.15 31.76
C GLY A 50 15.39 -24.40 30.25
N SER A 51 15.83 -25.59 29.84
CA SER A 51 15.87 -26.00 28.44
C SER A 51 14.47 -26.06 27.81
N ALA A 52 13.49 -26.67 28.49
CA ALA A 52 12.11 -26.76 28.00
C ALA A 52 11.48 -25.37 27.80
N CYS A 53 11.62 -24.48 28.78
CA CYS A 53 11.14 -23.10 28.72
C CYS A 53 11.84 -22.30 27.62
N TRP A 54 13.15 -22.48 27.44
CA TRP A 54 13.90 -21.81 26.38
C TRP A 54 13.41 -22.25 24.99
N ALA A 55 13.28 -23.56 24.75
CA ALA A 55 12.78 -24.08 23.48
C ALA A 55 11.35 -23.58 23.19
N ALA A 56 10.48 -23.62 24.20
CA ALA A 56 9.12 -23.09 24.11
C ALA A 56 9.10 -21.60 23.76
N SER A 57 9.95 -20.78 24.39
CA SER A 57 10.06 -19.34 24.10
C SER A 57 10.44 -19.06 22.65
N ILE A 58 11.43 -19.80 22.10
CA ILE A 58 11.82 -19.68 20.69
C ILE A 58 10.62 -20.04 19.80
N ALA A 59 9.93 -21.14 20.09
CA ALA A 59 8.75 -21.56 19.32
C ALA A 59 7.62 -20.54 19.35
N ALA A 60 7.33 -19.96 20.52
CA ALA A 60 6.34 -18.90 20.68
C ALA A 60 6.66 -17.70 19.78
N SER A 61 7.92 -17.25 19.79
CA SER A 61 8.37 -16.11 18.99
C SER A 61 8.23 -16.36 17.48
N ARG A 62 8.30 -17.63 17.06
CA ARG A 62 8.19 -18.08 15.66
C ARG A 62 6.81 -18.62 15.29
N ARG A 63 5.81 -18.44 16.17
CA ARG A 63 4.40 -18.83 15.98
C ARG A 63 4.18 -20.35 15.80
N HIS A 64 5.00 -21.16 16.46
CA HIS A 64 4.87 -22.62 16.53
C HIS A 64 4.22 -23.06 17.86
N PRO A 65 3.65 -24.29 17.96
CA PRO A 65 2.91 -24.73 19.13
C PRO A 65 3.81 -24.96 20.36
N LEU A 66 3.58 -24.16 21.41
CA LEU A 66 4.42 -24.07 22.62
C LEU A 66 4.66 -25.43 23.31
N TRP A 67 3.61 -26.23 23.47
CA TRP A 67 3.63 -27.45 24.26
C TRP A 67 4.58 -28.51 23.68
N LEU A 68 4.66 -28.60 22.34
CA LEU A 68 5.49 -29.58 21.65
C LEU A 68 6.97 -29.27 21.87
N HIS A 69 7.36 -28.00 21.70
CA HIS A 69 8.73 -27.56 21.88
C HIS A 69 9.17 -27.56 23.34
N PHE A 70 8.24 -27.36 24.27
CA PHE A 70 8.49 -27.57 25.70
C PHE A 70 8.83 -29.04 26.00
N ALA A 71 7.99 -29.98 25.55
CA ALA A 71 8.19 -31.41 25.79
C ALA A 71 9.51 -31.91 25.18
N ILE A 72 9.82 -31.52 23.94
CA ILE A 72 11.07 -31.92 23.29
C ILE A 72 12.27 -31.25 23.95
N GLY A 73 12.16 -29.97 24.35
CA GLY A 73 13.22 -29.28 25.09
C GLY A 73 13.49 -29.84 26.48
N PHE A 74 12.52 -30.52 27.10
CA PHE A 74 12.68 -31.26 28.34
C PHE A 74 13.39 -32.62 28.11
N VAL A 75 12.99 -33.37 27.09
CA VAL A 75 13.58 -34.70 26.78
C VAL A 75 14.99 -34.59 26.19
N VAL A 76 15.25 -33.55 25.38
CA VAL A 76 16.52 -33.32 24.71
C VAL A 76 17.09 -31.97 25.16
N PRO A 77 17.63 -31.90 26.39
CA PRO A 77 18.06 -30.63 26.97
C PRO A 77 19.25 -30.04 26.22
N TRP A 78 19.30 -28.70 26.14
CA TRP A 78 20.36 -27.89 25.51
C TRP A 78 20.50 -28.03 23.99
N ILE A 79 20.59 -29.25 23.47
CA ILE A 79 20.78 -29.53 22.05
C ILE A 79 19.58 -29.04 21.24
N TYR A 80 18.36 -29.33 21.70
CA TYR A 80 17.16 -28.96 20.97
C TYR A 80 16.90 -27.45 20.90
N PRO A 81 16.93 -26.66 22.00
CA PRO A 81 16.81 -25.21 21.94
C PRO A 81 17.83 -24.56 20.99
N ILE A 82 19.09 -25.02 21.02
CA ILE A 82 20.15 -24.52 20.14
C ILE A 82 19.83 -24.83 18.68
N PHE A 83 19.42 -26.06 18.37
CA PHE A 83 19.08 -26.47 17.01
C PHE A 83 17.94 -25.64 16.42
N ILE A 84 16.84 -25.47 17.16
CA ILE A 84 15.68 -24.74 16.66
C ILE A 84 15.95 -23.24 16.54
N LEU A 85 16.88 -22.68 17.33
CA LEU A 85 17.29 -21.28 17.21
C LEU A 85 17.79 -20.96 15.79
N PHE A 86 18.50 -21.88 15.13
CA PHE A 86 19.05 -21.65 13.80
C PHE A 86 18.17 -22.18 12.66
N LYS A 87 17.35 -23.21 12.92
CA LYS A 87 16.63 -23.93 11.84
C LYS A 87 15.15 -23.60 11.71
N MET A 88 14.52 -23.05 12.74
CA MET A 88 13.07 -22.84 12.72
C MET A 88 12.71 -21.51 12.05
N ASP A 89 11.95 -21.49 10.96
CA ASP A 89 11.47 -20.23 10.39
C ASP A 89 10.19 -19.74 11.06
N ILE A 90 9.85 -18.46 10.83
CA ILE A 90 8.58 -17.89 11.31
C ILE A 90 7.42 -18.51 10.53
N HIS A 91 6.49 -19.14 11.24
CA HIS A 91 5.32 -19.76 10.63
C HIS A 91 4.50 -18.72 9.83
N GLY A 92 4.24 -19.02 8.57
CA GLY A 92 3.48 -18.16 7.64
C GLY A 92 4.29 -17.06 6.95
N GLU A 93 5.58 -16.88 7.25
CA GLU A 93 6.39 -15.88 6.54
C GLU A 93 6.56 -16.22 5.05
N ALA A 94 6.80 -17.48 4.73
CA ALA A 94 6.94 -17.95 3.34
C ALA A 94 5.67 -17.71 2.52
N GLU A 95 4.50 -17.91 3.11
CA GLU A 95 3.21 -17.68 2.45
C GLU A 95 2.96 -16.18 2.21
N ARG A 96 3.28 -15.34 3.21
CA ARG A 96 3.18 -13.88 3.05
C ARG A 96 4.13 -13.35 1.99
N ARG A 97 5.37 -13.83 1.94
CA ARG A 97 6.33 -13.46 0.89
C ARG A 97 5.84 -13.87 -0.50
N ARG A 98 5.24 -15.06 -0.65
CA ARG A 98 4.63 -15.49 -1.92
C ARG A 98 3.46 -14.60 -2.32
N ALA A 99 2.55 -14.32 -1.39
CA ALA A 99 1.42 -13.43 -1.65
C ALA A 99 1.86 -12.01 -2.03
N GLU A 100 2.93 -11.50 -1.41
CA GLU A 100 3.51 -10.19 -1.75
C GLU A 100 4.15 -10.19 -3.14
N GLN A 101 4.88 -11.25 -3.50
CA GLN A 101 5.45 -11.41 -4.84
C GLN A 101 4.35 -11.50 -5.92
N GLU A 102 3.30 -12.27 -5.68
CA GLU A 102 2.15 -12.36 -6.59
C GLU A 102 1.43 -11.02 -6.71
N ALA A 103 1.29 -10.27 -5.62
CA ALA A 103 0.68 -8.93 -5.65
C ALA A 103 1.54 -7.93 -6.44
N LEU A 104 2.87 -7.99 -6.29
CA LEU A 104 3.79 -7.17 -7.07
C LEU A 104 3.75 -7.53 -8.56
N GLN A 105 3.71 -8.82 -8.91
CA GLN A 105 3.58 -9.28 -10.29
C GLN A 105 2.26 -8.80 -10.91
N LYS A 106 1.12 -8.98 -10.22
CA LYS A 106 -0.18 -8.49 -10.70
C LYS A 106 -0.22 -6.98 -10.89
N LYS A 107 0.44 -6.21 -10.01
CA LYS A 107 0.57 -4.76 -10.18
C LYS A 107 1.42 -4.40 -11.40
N ALA A 108 2.57 -5.05 -11.58
CA ALA A 108 3.43 -4.82 -12.73
C ALA A 108 2.73 -5.18 -14.06
N GLU A 109 1.98 -6.28 -14.10
CA GLU A 109 1.17 -6.67 -15.25
C GLU A 109 0.06 -5.66 -15.54
N ALA A 110 -0.66 -5.20 -14.52
CA ALA A 110 -1.70 -4.19 -14.68
C ALA A 110 -1.15 -2.83 -15.13
N GLU A 111 0.04 -2.44 -14.67
CA GLU A 111 0.72 -1.22 -15.13
C GLU A 111 1.21 -1.36 -16.57
N ALA A 112 1.78 -2.50 -16.94
CA ALA A 112 2.19 -2.78 -18.31
C ALA A 112 1.00 -2.77 -19.28
N GLU A 113 -0.14 -3.33 -18.89
CA GLU A 113 -1.35 -3.32 -19.70
C GLU A 113 -1.91 -1.90 -19.87
N LYS A 114 -1.93 -1.09 -18.79
CA LYS A 114 -2.30 0.32 -18.88
C LYS A 114 -1.40 1.10 -19.83
N GLN A 115 -0.09 0.86 -19.79
CA GLN A 115 0.86 1.49 -20.71
C GLN A 115 0.59 1.09 -22.17
N ARG A 116 0.31 -0.19 -22.44
CA ARG A 116 -0.04 -0.67 -23.78
C ARG A 116 -1.32 -0.03 -24.33
N ILE A 117 -2.38 0.03 -23.51
CA ILE A 117 -3.64 0.67 -23.89
C ILE A 117 -3.41 2.16 -24.17
N GLN A 118 -2.62 2.84 -23.35
CA GLN A 118 -2.31 4.27 -23.55
C GLN A 118 -1.50 4.50 -24.84
N GLU A 119 -0.54 3.63 -25.14
CA GLU A 119 0.24 3.70 -26.38
C GLU A 119 -0.64 3.45 -27.63
N GLN A 120 -1.55 2.47 -27.57
CA GLN A 120 -2.50 2.20 -28.63
C GLN A 120 -3.46 3.37 -28.86
N LEU A 121 -4.03 3.94 -27.80
CA LEU A 121 -4.88 5.14 -27.90
C LEU A 121 -4.12 6.36 -28.44
N GLY A 122 -2.84 6.50 -28.10
CA GLY A 122 -1.96 7.53 -28.66
C GLY A 122 -1.81 7.36 -30.17
N LYS A 123 -1.44 6.15 -30.62
CA LYS A 123 -1.30 5.83 -32.06
C LYS A 123 -2.61 5.95 -32.83
N GLU A 124 -3.72 5.53 -32.24
CA GLU A 124 -5.05 5.59 -32.86
C GLU A 124 -5.53 7.04 -32.99
N ARG A 125 -5.22 7.92 -32.02
CA ARG A 125 -5.42 9.37 -32.18
C ARG A 125 -4.53 9.97 -33.26
N GLU A 126 -3.27 9.57 -33.34
CA GLU A 126 -2.36 10.03 -34.41
C GLU A 126 -2.85 9.59 -35.79
N LEU A 127 -3.30 8.35 -35.93
CA LEU A 127 -3.89 7.79 -37.15
C LEU A 127 -5.22 8.46 -37.49
N GLN A 128 -6.13 8.67 -36.54
CA GLN A 128 -7.37 9.43 -36.78
C GLN A 128 -7.10 10.87 -37.19
N ASN A 129 -6.08 11.52 -36.60
CA ASN A 129 -5.65 12.86 -37.03
C ASN A 129 -5.03 12.85 -38.43
N ALA A 130 -4.39 11.76 -38.86
CA ALA A 130 -3.78 11.62 -40.18
C ALA A 130 -4.79 11.23 -41.27
N GLU A 131 -5.71 10.29 -40.98
CA GLU A 131 -6.69 9.75 -41.93
C GLU A 131 -7.92 10.63 -42.12
N SER A 132 -8.29 11.42 -41.10
CA SER A 132 -9.47 12.26 -41.22
C SER A 132 -9.32 13.34 -42.31
N GLY A 133 -8.10 13.67 -42.76
CA GLY A 133 -7.91 14.70 -43.80
C GLY A 133 -8.61 16.01 -43.47
N ILE A 134 -8.97 16.20 -42.20
CA ILE A 134 -9.62 17.39 -41.70
C ILE A 134 -8.44 18.35 -41.51
N GLU A 135 -8.25 19.25 -42.46
CA GLU A 135 -7.74 20.61 -42.21
C GLU A 135 -8.66 21.32 -41.20
N GLY A 136 -8.91 20.71 -40.05
CA GLY A 136 -9.59 21.33 -38.94
C GLY A 136 -8.59 22.34 -38.46
N LYS A 137 -8.86 23.61 -38.74
CA LYS A 137 -8.09 24.76 -38.27
C LYS A 137 -7.67 24.51 -36.82
N GLN A 138 -6.45 24.01 -36.61
CA GLN A 138 -5.88 23.90 -35.29
C GLN A 138 -5.61 25.32 -34.87
N TRP A 139 -6.52 25.86 -34.06
CA TRP A 139 -6.30 27.09 -33.33
C TRP A 139 -5.04 26.90 -32.49
N ASN A 140 -3.95 27.50 -32.94
CA ASN A 140 -2.64 27.41 -32.30
C ASN A 140 -1.97 28.78 -32.33
N GLN A 141 -0.90 28.93 -31.55
CA GLN A 141 -0.16 30.18 -31.44
C GLN A 141 0.20 30.77 -32.82
N LYS A 142 0.76 29.95 -33.71
CA LYS A 142 1.20 30.38 -35.05
C LYS A 142 0.04 30.92 -35.90
N TYR A 143 -1.15 30.33 -35.78
CA TYR A 143 -2.33 30.80 -36.49
C TYR A 143 -2.73 32.20 -36.04
N PHE A 144 -2.82 32.44 -34.72
CA PHE A 144 -3.22 33.75 -34.18
C PHE A 144 -2.15 34.82 -34.32
N GLU A 145 -0.86 34.47 -34.26
CA GLU A 145 0.24 35.38 -34.58
C GLU A 145 0.13 35.89 -36.02
N LYS A 146 -0.24 35.00 -36.96
CA LYS A 146 -0.38 35.34 -38.37
C LYS A 146 -1.59 36.25 -38.62
N ILE A 147 -2.73 36.01 -37.97
CA ILE A 147 -3.95 36.78 -38.22
C ILE A 147 -4.09 38.01 -37.31
N GLY A 148 -3.27 38.13 -36.27
CA GLY A 148 -3.36 39.21 -35.28
C GLY A 148 -2.86 40.56 -35.78
N ARG A 149 -2.08 40.61 -36.88
CA ARG A 149 -1.56 41.84 -37.47
C ARG A 149 -2.00 42.01 -38.92
N ASP A 150 -2.27 43.24 -39.33
CA ASP A 150 -2.51 43.64 -40.71
C ASP A 150 -1.19 43.81 -41.50
N ASP A 151 -1.28 44.00 -42.81
CA ASP A 151 -0.10 44.21 -43.69
C ASP A 151 0.69 45.49 -43.35
N GLU A 152 0.12 46.37 -42.52
CA GLU A 152 0.74 47.60 -42.00
C GLU A 152 1.31 47.42 -40.57
N GLY A 153 1.21 46.22 -40.00
CA GLY A 153 1.74 45.86 -38.68
C GLY A 153 0.89 46.31 -37.49
N ARG A 154 -0.34 46.80 -37.71
CA ARG A 154 -1.31 47.14 -36.66
C ARG A 154 -2.14 45.92 -36.27
N ASN A 155 -2.79 45.99 -35.10
CA ASN A 155 -3.71 44.94 -34.66
C ASN A 155 -4.84 44.79 -35.69
N ALA A 156 -5.00 43.60 -36.25
CA ALA A 156 -6.11 43.28 -37.14
C ALA A 156 -7.41 43.09 -36.33
N GLY A 157 -8.55 43.04 -37.02
CA GLY A 157 -9.88 42.87 -36.42
C GLY A 157 -10.93 43.70 -37.15
N PRO A 158 -12.23 43.59 -36.79
CA PRO A 158 -12.80 42.69 -35.78
C PRO A 158 -13.05 41.26 -36.29
N TRP A 159 -13.24 40.32 -35.36
CA TRP A 159 -13.59 38.93 -35.64
C TRP A 159 -14.84 38.49 -34.88
N LYS A 160 -15.61 37.59 -35.49
CA LYS A 160 -16.72 36.89 -34.88
C LYS A 160 -16.23 35.50 -34.46
N ALA A 161 -16.29 35.21 -33.16
CA ALA A 161 -15.84 33.94 -32.58
C ALA A 161 -16.95 33.26 -31.80
N VAL A 162 -17.05 31.93 -31.91
CA VAL A 162 -17.94 31.12 -31.07
C VAL A 162 -17.09 30.32 -30.09
N ILE A 163 -17.37 30.51 -28.79
CA ILE A 163 -16.58 29.95 -27.70
C ILE A 163 -17.53 29.30 -26.70
N SER A 164 -17.45 27.97 -26.56
CA SER A 164 -18.32 27.20 -25.65
C SER A 164 -19.81 27.52 -25.88
N GLY A 165 -20.23 27.59 -27.14
CA GLY A 165 -21.58 27.94 -27.57
C GLY A 165 -21.96 29.44 -27.51
N ASN A 166 -21.08 30.32 -27.01
CA ASN A 166 -21.35 31.77 -26.95
C ASN A 166 -20.69 32.52 -28.10
N GLU A 167 -21.47 33.33 -28.80
CA GLU A 167 -20.94 34.22 -29.84
C GLU A 167 -20.39 35.50 -29.21
N ILE A 168 -19.14 35.83 -29.52
CA ILE A 168 -18.50 37.09 -29.10
C ILE A 168 -17.87 37.81 -30.30
N ILE A 169 -17.83 39.14 -30.20
CA ILE A 169 -17.10 40.00 -31.15
C ILE A 169 -15.76 40.36 -30.53
N VAL A 170 -14.70 39.85 -31.13
CA VAL A 170 -13.32 40.13 -30.77
C VAL A 170 -12.84 41.34 -31.57
N LEU A 171 -12.38 42.36 -30.87
CA LEU A 171 -11.89 43.61 -31.46
C LEU A 171 -10.43 43.47 -31.86
N GLU A 172 -9.60 42.96 -30.95
CA GLU A 172 -8.13 42.90 -31.12
C GLU A 172 -7.55 41.65 -30.46
N ILE A 173 -6.54 41.05 -31.09
CA ILE A 173 -5.68 40.01 -30.48
C ILE A 173 -4.46 40.73 -29.89
N LEU A 174 -4.26 40.60 -28.58
CA LEU A 174 -3.18 41.28 -27.87
C LEU A 174 -1.92 40.42 -27.78
N GLU A 175 -2.09 39.15 -27.38
CA GLU A 175 -0.98 38.23 -27.10
C GLU A 175 -1.42 36.79 -27.34
N THR A 176 -0.48 35.96 -27.74
CA THR A 176 -0.69 34.54 -28.05
C THR A 176 0.29 33.69 -27.25
N GLU A 177 -0.24 32.79 -26.44
CA GLU A 177 0.52 31.80 -25.69
C GLU A 177 0.37 30.41 -26.33
N PRO A 178 1.16 29.39 -25.91
CA PRO A 178 1.07 28.04 -26.48
C PRO A 178 -0.30 27.38 -26.34
N GLU A 179 -1.06 27.70 -25.28
CA GLU A 179 -2.36 27.05 -24.98
C GLU A 179 -3.59 27.99 -25.05
N LEU A 180 -3.36 29.31 -25.13
CA LEU A 180 -4.42 30.32 -25.08
C LEU A 180 -4.09 31.58 -25.87
N VAL A 181 -5.12 32.34 -26.23
CA VAL A 181 -5.00 33.69 -26.83
C VAL A 181 -5.63 34.75 -25.93
N TYR A 182 -4.97 35.88 -25.81
CA TYR A 182 -5.45 37.04 -25.07
C TYR A 182 -6.04 38.08 -26.02
N VAL A 183 -7.30 38.44 -25.79
CA VAL A 183 -8.06 39.28 -26.72
C VAL A 183 -8.88 40.36 -26.03
N VAL A 184 -9.18 41.41 -26.77
CA VAL A 184 -10.19 42.42 -26.41
C VAL A 184 -11.49 42.05 -27.10
N PHE A 185 -12.59 41.95 -26.37
CA PHE A 185 -13.92 41.66 -26.92
C PHE A 185 -14.96 42.67 -26.44
N LYS A 186 -16.06 42.79 -27.18
CA LYS A 186 -17.19 43.65 -26.83
C LYS A 186 -18.18 42.88 -25.95
N ASP A 187 -18.41 43.34 -24.73
CA ASP A 187 -19.44 42.78 -23.83
C ASP A 187 -20.85 43.12 -24.36
N SER A 188 -21.86 42.44 -23.85
CA SER A 188 -23.30 42.69 -24.06
C SER A 188 -23.73 44.16 -23.97
N LYS A 189 -23.02 44.97 -23.19
CA LYS A 189 -23.24 46.42 -23.00
C LYS A 189 -22.42 47.31 -23.95
N GLY A 190 -21.71 46.72 -24.90
CA GLY A 190 -20.87 47.45 -25.86
C GLY A 190 -19.50 47.90 -25.32
N THR A 191 -19.17 47.58 -24.06
CA THR A 191 -17.90 47.98 -23.43
C THR A 191 -16.78 46.99 -23.79
N PRO A 192 -15.58 47.47 -24.17
CA PRO A 192 -14.43 46.59 -24.41
C PRO A 192 -13.91 45.98 -23.10
N LYS A 193 -13.71 44.67 -23.08
CA LYS A 193 -13.11 43.91 -21.97
C LYS A 193 -12.03 42.97 -22.49
N LYS A 194 -11.09 42.60 -21.63
CA LYS A 194 -10.01 41.66 -21.95
C LYS A 194 -10.33 40.25 -21.43
N MET A 195 -9.99 39.22 -22.20
CA MET A 195 -10.20 37.82 -21.82
C MET A 195 -9.11 36.92 -22.38
N ARG A 196 -8.77 35.86 -21.63
CA ARG A 196 -7.95 34.74 -22.09
C ARG A 196 -8.86 33.60 -22.57
N ILE A 197 -8.62 33.13 -23.79
CA ILE A 197 -9.42 32.08 -24.42
C ILE A 197 -8.50 30.89 -24.70
N PRO A 198 -8.69 29.74 -24.02
CA PRO A 198 -7.98 28.51 -24.35
C PRO A 198 -8.35 28.03 -25.75
N TYR A 199 -7.36 27.58 -26.53
CA TYR A 199 -7.60 27.13 -27.91
C TYR A 199 -8.60 25.97 -27.99
N ALA A 200 -8.59 25.08 -27.00
CA ALA A 200 -9.51 23.96 -26.90
C ALA A 200 -11.00 24.36 -26.77
N ARG A 201 -11.29 25.64 -26.46
CA ARG A 201 -12.67 26.14 -26.31
C ARG A 201 -13.18 26.92 -27.52
N ILE A 202 -12.35 27.13 -28.55
CA ILE A 202 -12.71 27.89 -29.75
C ILE A 202 -13.37 26.95 -30.75
N GLU A 203 -14.63 27.21 -31.05
CA GLU A 203 -15.39 26.44 -32.03
C GLU A 203 -15.30 27.07 -33.44
N SER A 204 -15.30 28.40 -33.53
CA SER A 204 -15.10 29.11 -34.79
C SER A 204 -14.45 30.49 -34.60
N TRP A 205 -13.74 30.94 -35.65
CA TRP A 205 -13.10 32.25 -35.71
C TRP A 205 -13.10 32.79 -37.14
N ASN A 206 -13.91 33.80 -37.41
CA ASN A 206 -14.11 34.36 -38.75
C ASN A 206 -13.97 35.88 -38.74
N LYS A 207 -13.37 36.45 -39.79
CA LYS A 207 -13.28 37.91 -39.96
C LYS A 207 -14.68 38.47 -40.20
N THR A 208 -15.04 39.55 -39.51
CA THR A 208 -16.31 40.25 -39.73
C THR A 208 -16.04 41.71 -40.11
N TYR A 209 -16.98 42.31 -40.84
CA TYR A 209 -16.91 43.69 -41.30
C TYR A 209 -18.02 44.57 -40.69
N ASP A 210 -18.80 44.01 -39.75
CA ASP A 210 -19.89 44.74 -39.11
C ASP A 210 -19.35 45.73 -38.07
N TYR A 211 -19.70 47.01 -38.25
CA TYR A 211 -19.50 48.12 -37.33
C TYR A 211 -20.71 48.28 -36.39
#